data_AF-A0A954X8Y4-F1
#
_entry.id   AF-A0A954X8Y4-F1
#
_cell.length_a   1.000
_cell.length_b   1.000
_cell.length_c   1.000
_cell.angle_alpha   90.00
_cell.angle_beta   90.00
_cell.angle_gamma   90.00
#
_symmetry.space_group_name_H-M   'P 1'
#
loop_
_entity.id
_entity.type
_entity.pdbx_description
1 polymer ?
#
loop_
_entity_poly.entity_id
_entity_poly.type
_entity_poly.pdbx_seq_one_letter_code
_entity_poly.pdbx_strand_id
1 'polypeptide(L)'
;MTETNYFQTAQDDARETAREFLDSIVQQLAESDEASTDLFNDYSDGDAYHHESHVDKWYSLQDSAAILSQLCDFEETDSGLWEGLEPVRAIGCQAACTYGNAVLSMWSNLIEEVNDNEQVADSVEAYNDDDSDLSTDERIANIRAAVVSVIDAWRY
;
A
#
# COMPACT_ATOMS: atom_id res chain seq x y z
N MET A 1 18.36 -22.67 5.09
CA MET A 1 17.86 -21.29 5.02
C MET A 1 16.42 -21.41 4.57
N THR A 2 15.50 -20.83 5.32
CA THR A 2 14.10 -20.68 4.87
C THR A 2 14.11 -19.64 3.74
N GLU A 3 13.43 -19.96 2.65
CA GLU A 3 13.25 -19.06 1.52
C GLU A 3 12.42 -17.84 1.98
N THR A 4 12.78 -16.64 1.53
CA THR A 4 12.01 -15.43 1.82
C THR A 4 10.62 -15.56 1.20
N ASN A 5 9.58 -15.26 1.99
CA ASN A 5 8.22 -15.19 1.49
C ASN A 5 7.94 -13.77 0.99
N TYR A 6 8.14 -13.54 -0.30
CA TYR A 6 7.99 -12.23 -0.94
C TYR A 6 6.55 -11.76 -1.01
N PHE A 7 5.57 -12.67 -0.99
CA PHE A 7 4.16 -12.30 -0.86
C PHE A 7 3.88 -11.65 0.49
N GLN A 8 4.35 -12.27 1.57
CA GLN A 8 4.25 -11.67 2.91
C GLN A 8 5.04 -10.35 2.98
N THR A 9 6.22 -10.27 2.37
CA THR A 9 7.00 -9.01 2.36
C THR A 9 6.26 -7.90 1.62
N ALA A 10 5.70 -8.16 0.43
CA ALA A 10 4.91 -7.16 -0.31
C ALA A 10 3.68 -6.70 0.48
N GLN A 11 3.04 -7.63 1.20
CA GLN A 11 1.92 -7.33 2.08
C GLN A 11 2.34 -6.45 3.27
N ASP A 12 3.50 -6.73 3.85
CA ASP A 12 4.07 -5.93 4.94
C ASP A 12 4.40 -4.52 4.45
N ASP A 13 5.03 -4.39 3.27
CA ASP A 13 5.35 -3.12 2.62
C ASP A 13 4.08 -2.30 2.29
N ALA A 14 2.99 -2.94 1.86
CA ALA A 14 1.71 -2.25 1.66
C ALA A 14 1.14 -1.66 2.96
N ARG A 15 1.27 -2.39 4.09
CA ARG A 15 0.90 -1.88 5.41
C ARG A 15 1.82 -0.76 5.88
N GLU A 16 3.12 -0.86 5.61
CA GLU A 16 4.07 0.20 5.90
C GLU A 16 3.76 1.47 5.10
N THR A 17 3.41 1.32 3.82
CA THR A 17 2.92 2.42 2.98
C THR A 17 1.67 3.08 3.59
N ALA A 18 0.69 2.29 4.04
CA ALA A 18 -0.50 2.81 4.73
C ALA A 18 -0.18 3.53 6.04
N ARG A 19 0.88 3.12 6.76
CA ARG A 19 1.33 3.83 7.97
C ARG A 19 2.05 5.13 7.63
N GLU A 20 2.85 5.15 6.56
CA GLU A 20 3.52 6.36 6.08
C GLU A 20 2.50 7.44 5.72
N PHE A 21 1.43 7.04 5.03
CA PHE A 21 0.36 7.95 4.59
C PHE A 21 -0.83 8.03 5.53
N LEU A 22 -0.71 7.54 6.77
CA LEU A 22 -1.83 7.46 7.72
C LEU A 22 -2.51 8.81 7.95
N ASP A 23 -1.73 9.88 8.07
CA ASP A 23 -2.28 11.23 8.29
C ASP A 23 -3.13 11.69 7.09
N SER A 24 -2.67 11.42 5.87
CA SER A 24 -3.41 11.73 4.64
C SER A 24 -4.67 10.89 4.49
N ILE A 25 -4.59 9.58 4.79
CA ILE A 25 -5.76 8.68 4.78
C ILE A 25 -6.84 9.21 5.74
N VAL A 26 -6.45 9.50 6.99
CA VAL A 26 -7.37 10.01 8.02
C VAL A 26 -7.96 11.36 7.61
N GLN A 27 -7.17 12.23 7.01
CA GLN A 27 -7.66 13.53 6.52
C GLN A 27 -8.68 13.36 5.38
N GLN A 28 -8.40 12.50 4.40
CA GLN A 28 -9.34 12.25 3.29
C GLN A 28 -10.67 11.67 3.81
N LEU A 29 -10.63 10.71 4.74
CA LEU A 29 -11.84 10.18 5.39
C LEU A 29 -12.63 11.26 6.13
N ALA A 30 -11.96 12.19 6.82
CA ALA A 30 -12.63 13.27 7.54
C ALA A 30 -13.23 14.35 6.61
N GLU A 31 -12.67 14.54 5.41
CA GLU A 31 -13.08 15.60 4.48
C GLU A 31 -14.03 15.12 3.38
N SER A 32 -13.93 13.85 2.98
CA SER A 32 -14.59 13.27 1.81
C SER A 32 -15.29 11.94 2.09
N ASP A 33 -15.33 11.49 3.34
CA ASP A 33 -15.88 10.20 3.81
C ASP A 33 -15.20 8.94 3.22
N GLU A 34 -14.20 9.09 2.35
CA GLU A 34 -13.50 8.01 1.67
C GLU A 34 -12.01 8.36 1.48
N ALA A 35 -11.13 7.37 1.61
CA ALA A 35 -9.72 7.49 1.23
C ALA A 35 -9.48 6.96 -0.19
N SER A 36 -8.64 7.63 -0.97
CA SER A 36 -8.33 7.25 -2.34
C SER A 36 -7.40 6.03 -2.41
N THR A 37 -7.63 5.16 -3.38
CA THR A 37 -6.72 4.07 -3.73
C THR A 37 -5.56 4.51 -4.64
N ASP A 38 -5.63 5.71 -5.24
CA ASP A 38 -4.62 6.22 -6.16
C ASP A 38 -3.42 6.82 -5.41
N LEU A 39 -2.46 5.96 -5.07
CA LEU A 39 -1.23 6.33 -4.37
C LEU A 39 -0.45 7.46 -5.06
N PHE A 40 -0.46 7.51 -6.39
CA PHE A 40 0.43 8.40 -7.13
C PHE A 40 -0.11 9.81 -7.29
N ASN A 41 -1.43 9.97 -7.34
CA ASN A 41 -2.07 11.26 -7.56
C ASN A 41 -2.61 11.90 -6.28
N ASP A 42 -3.07 11.10 -5.32
CA ASP A 42 -3.83 11.61 -4.16
C ASP A 42 -3.03 11.63 -2.86
N TYR A 43 -1.80 11.14 -2.87
CA TYR A 43 -0.87 11.16 -1.74
C TYR A 43 0.40 11.90 -2.11
N SER A 44 0.72 12.95 -1.35
CA SER A 44 1.93 13.75 -1.57
C SER A 44 3.16 12.85 -1.47
N ASP A 45 4.01 12.86 -2.49
CA ASP A 45 5.21 12.02 -2.60
C ASP A 45 4.95 10.51 -2.70
N GLY A 46 3.71 10.06 -2.94
CA GLY A 46 3.38 8.63 -3.08
C GLY A 46 4.13 7.92 -4.21
N ASP A 47 4.28 8.59 -5.36
CA ASP A 47 5.08 8.10 -6.50
C ASP A 47 6.55 7.93 -6.12
N ALA A 48 7.16 8.97 -5.56
CA ALA A 48 8.57 8.95 -5.14
C ALA A 48 8.81 7.87 -4.07
N TYR A 49 7.93 7.77 -3.07
CA TYR A 49 8.01 6.75 -2.03
C TYR A 49 7.92 5.35 -2.62
N HIS A 50 6.97 5.09 -3.52
CA HIS A 50 6.79 3.78 -4.13
C HIS A 50 8.01 3.37 -4.96
N HIS A 51 8.56 4.29 -5.73
CA HIS A 51 9.79 4.07 -6.48
C HIS A 51 10.97 3.77 -5.57
N GLU A 52 11.28 4.63 -4.62
CA GLU A 52 12.44 4.48 -3.74
C GLU A 52 12.34 3.24 -2.84
N SER A 53 11.13 2.93 -2.35
CA SER A 53 10.91 1.86 -1.38
C SER A 53 10.64 0.50 -2.00
N HIS A 54 10.11 0.40 -3.22
CA HIS A 54 9.65 -0.88 -3.77
C HIS A 54 10.23 -1.23 -5.13
N VAL A 55 10.34 -0.26 -6.05
CA VAL A 55 10.69 -0.50 -7.46
C VAL A 55 12.19 -0.31 -7.74
N ASP A 56 12.86 0.64 -7.09
CA ASP A 56 14.27 0.96 -7.33
C ASP A 56 15.24 0.02 -6.58
N LYS A 57 14.77 -1.19 -6.25
CA LYS A 57 15.51 -2.24 -5.57
C LYS A 57 16.22 -3.15 -6.58
N TRP A 58 17.47 -3.49 -6.28
CA TRP A 58 18.22 -4.51 -7.03
C TRP A 58 18.21 -5.85 -6.31
N TYR A 59 17.64 -6.85 -6.97
CA TYR A 59 17.57 -8.21 -6.48
C TYR A 59 18.69 -9.09 -7.06
N SER A 60 19.15 -10.07 -6.27
CA SER A 60 20.00 -11.13 -6.82
C SER A 60 19.22 -11.98 -7.82
N LEU A 61 19.90 -12.77 -8.67
CA LEU A 61 19.19 -13.69 -9.58
C LEU A 61 18.30 -14.69 -8.84
N GLN A 62 18.72 -15.10 -7.64
CA GLN A 62 18.00 -16.07 -6.83
C GLN A 62 16.74 -15.45 -6.22
N ASP A 63 16.86 -14.23 -5.70
CA ASP A 63 15.72 -13.45 -5.20
C ASP A 63 14.76 -13.08 -6.34
N SER A 64 15.30 -12.69 -7.50
CA SER A 64 14.48 -12.36 -8.67
C SER A 64 13.64 -13.55 -9.12
N ALA A 65 14.24 -14.75 -9.17
CA ALA A 65 13.51 -15.96 -9.50
C ALA A 65 12.43 -16.31 -8.46
N ALA A 66 12.71 -16.10 -7.18
CA ALA A 66 11.73 -16.31 -6.10
C ALA A 66 10.58 -15.31 -6.18
N ILE A 67 10.85 -14.02 -6.39
CA ILE A 67 9.84 -12.97 -6.58
C ILE A 67 8.93 -13.30 -7.75
N LEU A 68 9.50 -13.54 -8.94
CA LEU A 68 8.72 -13.83 -10.15
C LEU A 68 7.91 -15.12 -10.01
N SER A 69 8.39 -16.10 -9.26
CA SER A 69 7.64 -17.33 -9.00
C SER A 69 6.53 -17.17 -7.96
N GLN A 70 6.72 -16.35 -6.92
CA GLN A 70 5.78 -16.18 -5.82
C GLN A 70 4.71 -15.11 -6.12
N LEU A 71 5.04 -14.12 -6.94
CA LEU A 71 4.20 -12.96 -7.27
C LEU A 71 3.75 -12.96 -8.74
N CYS A 72 3.62 -14.14 -9.35
CA CYS A 72 3.29 -14.25 -10.78
C CYS A 72 1.93 -13.64 -11.14
N ASP A 73 0.98 -13.56 -10.21
CA ASP A 73 -0.31 -12.89 -10.41
C ASP A 73 -0.18 -11.36 -10.53
N PHE A 74 0.98 -10.80 -10.19
CA PHE A 74 1.30 -9.37 -10.26
C PHE A 74 2.40 -9.05 -11.28
N GLU A 75 2.69 -9.99 -12.19
CA GLU A 75 3.79 -9.87 -13.14
C GLU A 75 3.74 -8.56 -13.93
N GLU A 76 4.86 -7.83 -13.95
CA GLU A 76 5.04 -6.73 -14.90
C GLU A 76 5.21 -7.30 -16.31
N THR A 77 4.43 -6.79 -17.26
CA THR A 77 4.39 -7.28 -18.65
C THR A 77 4.90 -6.27 -19.66
N ASP A 78 5.20 -5.04 -19.25
CA ASP A 78 5.80 -4.01 -20.09
C ASP A 78 7.27 -4.32 -20.37
N SER A 79 7.47 -5.13 -21.42
CA SER A 79 8.80 -5.48 -21.92
C SER A 79 9.68 -4.28 -22.31
N GLY A 80 9.10 -3.10 -22.52
CA GLY A 80 9.84 -1.87 -22.78
C GLY A 80 10.75 -1.45 -21.61
N LEU A 81 10.41 -1.83 -20.38
CA LEU A 81 11.17 -1.48 -19.18
C LEU A 81 12.54 -2.18 -19.11
N TRP A 82 12.69 -3.34 -19.76
CA TRP A 82 13.95 -4.10 -19.79
C TRP A 82 14.50 -4.35 -21.19
N GLU A 83 13.97 -3.68 -22.21
CA GLU A 83 14.53 -3.75 -23.56
C GLU A 83 15.96 -3.16 -23.58
N GLY A 84 16.89 -3.91 -24.17
CA GLY A 84 18.29 -3.49 -24.27
C GLY A 84 19.12 -3.63 -23.00
N LEU A 85 18.54 -4.15 -21.90
CA LEU A 85 19.30 -4.53 -20.72
C LEU A 85 20.01 -5.88 -20.91
N GLU A 86 21.17 -6.04 -20.26
CA GLU A 86 21.82 -7.34 -20.13
C GLU A 86 20.90 -8.34 -19.40
N PRO A 87 20.88 -9.63 -19.75
CA PRO A 87 19.89 -10.59 -19.23
C PRO A 87 19.75 -10.61 -17.70
N VAL A 88 20.85 -10.48 -16.97
CA VAL A 88 20.84 -10.43 -15.49
C VAL A 88 20.11 -9.19 -14.98
N ARG A 89 20.32 -8.04 -15.62
CA ARG A 89 19.65 -6.79 -15.28
C ARG A 89 18.19 -6.79 -15.71
N ALA A 90 17.88 -7.40 -16.85
CA ALA A 90 16.51 -7.55 -17.32
C ALA A 90 15.65 -8.34 -16.32
N ILE A 91 16.16 -9.49 -15.85
CA ILE A 91 15.48 -10.31 -14.84
C ILE A 91 15.31 -9.54 -13.52
N GLY A 92 16.34 -8.82 -13.07
CA GLY A 92 16.26 -8.01 -11.84
C GLY A 92 15.23 -6.88 -11.96
N CYS A 93 15.17 -6.20 -13.11
CA CYS A 93 14.20 -5.16 -13.39
C CYS A 93 12.77 -5.73 -13.41
N GLN A 94 12.55 -6.84 -14.12
CA GLN A 94 11.23 -7.49 -14.16
C GLN A 94 10.77 -7.90 -12.74
N ALA A 95 11.67 -8.45 -11.92
CA ALA A 95 11.35 -8.79 -10.54
C ALA A 95 11.02 -7.57 -9.70
N ALA A 96 11.77 -6.47 -9.83
CA ALA A 96 11.52 -5.25 -9.06
C ALA A 96 10.19 -4.59 -9.43
N CYS A 97 9.86 -4.50 -10.72
CA CYS A 97 8.57 -3.98 -11.17
C CYS A 97 7.41 -4.89 -10.75
N THR A 98 7.56 -6.22 -10.87
CA THR A 98 6.57 -7.19 -10.39
C THR A 98 6.31 -7.05 -8.89
N TYR A 99 7.37 -6.86 -8.10
CA TYR A 99 7.25 -6.60 -6.66
C TYR A 99 6.51 -5.29 -6.38
N GLY A 100 6.84 -4.21 -7.08
CA GLY A 100 6.13 -2.93 -6.99
C GLY A 100 4.64 -3.08 -7.30
N ASN A 101 4.29 -3.76 -8.39
CA ASN A 101 2.90 -4.03 -8.77
C ASN A 101 2.15 -4.82 -7.68
N ALA A 102 2.81 -5.80 -7.04
CA ALA A 102 2.22 -6.53 -5.92
C ALA A 102 1.93 -5.60 -4.73
N VAL A 103 2.90 -4.77 -4.32
CA VAL A 103 2.72 -3.80 -3.24
C VAL A 103 1.59 -2.82 -3.57
N LEU A 104 1.52 -2.31 -4.80
CA LEU A 104 0.50 -1.35 -5.22
C LEU A 104 -0.91 -1.97 -5.25
N SER A 105 -1.04 -3.21 -5.74
CA SER A 105 -2.31 -3.94 -5.68
C SER A 105 -2.75 -4.21 -4.24
N MET A 106 -1.80 -4.62 -3.39
CA MET A 106 -1.99 -4.84 -1.95
C MET A 106 -2.40 -3.56 -1.22
N TRP A 107 -1.78 -2.43 -1.56
CA TRP A 107 -2.17 -1.11 -1.10
C TRP A 107 -3.63 -0.78 -1.47
N SER A 108 -4.01 -0.94 -2.74
CA SER A 108 -5.38 -0.63 -3.21
C SER A 108 -6.41 -1.42 -2.41
N ASN A 109 -6.20 -2.73 -2.26
CA ASN A 109 -7.10 -3.60 -1.51
C ASN A 109 -7.15 -3.25 -0.02
N LEU A 110 -6.04 -2.81 0.59
CA LEU A 110 -6.03 -2.36 1.98
C LEU A 110 -6.84 -1.08 2.15
N ILE A 111 -6.72 -0.12 1.24
CA ILE A 111 -7.51 1.12 1.31
C ILE A 111 -9.00 0.84 1.06
N GLU A 112 -9.35 -0.05 0.13
CA GLU A 112 -10.73 -0.52 -0.05
C GLU A 112 -11.28 -1.13 1.26
N GLU A 113 -10.51 -1.99 1.93
CA GLU A 113 -10.90 -2.56 3.23
C GLU A 113 -11.07 -1.48 4.30
N VAL A 114 -10.23 -0.42 4.31
CA VAL A 114 -10.40 0.72 5.23
C VAL A 114 -11.73 1.44 4.97
N ASN A 115 -12.06 1.70 3.70
CA ASN A 115 -13.30 2.38 3.32
C ASN A 115 -14.56 1.55 3.62
N ASP A 116 -14.48 0.23 3.42
CA ASP A 116 -15.60 -0.70 3.66
C ASP A 116 -15.75 -1.11 5.14
N ASN A 117 -14.83 -0.70 6.02
CA ASN A 117 -14.84 -1.12 7.41
C ASN A 117 -15.90 -0.38 8.24
N GLU A 118 -16.81 -1.13 8.88
CA GLU A 118 -17.89 -0.58 9.73
C GLU A 118 -17.37 0.35 10.85
N GLN A 119 -16.25 0.00 11.49
CA GLN A 119 -15.70 0.83 12.58
C GLN A 119 -15.13 2.16 12.06
N VAL A 120 -14.55 2.16 10.85
CA VAL A 120 -14.08 3.38 10.20
C VAL A 120 -15.27 4.25 9.80
N ALA A 121 -16.28 3.66 9.16
CA ALA A 121 -17.52 4.35 8.78
C ALA A 121 -18.23 4.98 9.99
N ASP A 122 -18.40 4.24 11.09
CA ASP A 122 -18.98 4.75 12.34
C ASP A 122 -18.18 5.94 12.91
N SER A 123 -16.84 5.88 12.80
CA SER A 123 -15.95 6.95 13.28
C SER A 123 -16.05 8.21 12.41
N VAL A 124 -16.23 8.05 11.10
CA VAL A 124 -16.44 9.14 10.14
C VAL A 124 -17.83 9.77 10.34
N GLU A 125 -18.88 8.96 10.54
CA GLU A 125 -20.22 9.47 10.85
C GLU A 125 -20.21 10.29 12.15
N ALA A 126 -19.56 9.79 13.21
CA ALA A 126 -19.39 10.51 14.46
C ALA A 126 -18.53 11.78 14.34
N TYR A 127 -17.63 11.84 13.36
CA TYR A 127 -16.87 13.05 13.05
C TYR A 127 -17.77 14.15 12.50
N ASN A 128 -18.71 13.78 11.61
CA ASN A 128 -19.66 14.67 10.96
C ASN A 128 -20.89 15.02 11.82
N ASP A 129 -21.03 14.45 13.02
CA ASP A 129 -22.15 14.75 13.92
C ASP A 129 -21.99 16.12 14.62
N ASP A 130 -22.82 17.09 14.22
CA ASP A 130 -22.85 18.43 14.81
C ASP A 130 -23.22 18.45 16.30
N ASP A 131 -23.89 17.41 16.81
CA ASP A 131 -24.33 17.30 18.21
C ASP A 131 -23.34 16.55 19.11
N SER A 132 -22.20 16.10 18.58
CA SER A 132 -21.22 15.34 19.37
C SER A 132 -20.48 16.23 20.39
N ASP A 133 -20.43 15.76 21.64
CA ASP A 133 -19.70 16.40 22.75
C ASP A 133 -18.16 16.35 22.59
N LEU A 134 -17.65 15.62 21.58
CA LEU A 134 -16.22 15.46 21.33
C LEU A 134 -15.65 16.65 20.56
N SER A 135 -14.42 17.04 20.91
CA SER A 135 -13.63 17.97 20.10
C SER A 135 -13.24 17.39 18.75
N THR A 136 -12.91 18.25 17.78
CA THR A 136 -12.41 17.82 16.46
C THR A 136 -11.20 16.90 16.59
N ASP A 137 -10.26 17.19 17.50
CA ASP A 137 -9.07 16.36 17.73
C ASP A 137 -9.41 14.95 18.24
N GLU A 138 -10.40 14.84 19.13
CA GLU A 138 -10.88 13.54 19.63
C GLU A 138 -11.56 12.73 18.52
N ARG A 139 -12.35 13.39 17.67
CA ARG A 139 -13.01 12.74 16.52
C ARG A 139 -11.98 12.26 15.50
N ILE A 140 -10.96 13.06 15.17
CA ILE A 140 -9.84 12.66 14.30
C ILE A 140 -9.06 11.49 14.91
N ALA A 141 -8.82 11.51 16.22
CA ALA A 141 -8.15 10.41 16.91
C ALA A 141 -8.94 9.09 16.83
N ASN A 142 -10.28 9.15 16.84
CA ASN A 142 -11.12 7.97 16.66
C ASN A 142 -11.01 7.39 15.25
N ILE A 143 -11.10 8.22 14.20
CA ILE A 143 -10.88 7.78 12.80
C ILE A 143 -9.51 7.12 12.69
N ARG A 144 -8.45 7.78 13.19
CA ARG A 144 -7.09 7.24 13.18
C ARG A 144 -6.99 5.89 13.86
N ALA A 145 -7.59 5.73 15.04
CA ALA A 145 -7.55 4.47 15.78
C ALA A 145 -8.26 3.34 15.03
N ALA A 146 -9.39 3.64 14.37
CA ALA A 146 -10.10 2.69 13.52
C ALA A 146 -9.25 2.26 12.32
N VAL A 147 -8.66 3.22 11.58
CA VAL A 147 -7.79 2.95 10.43
C VAL A 147 -6.57 2.10 10.84
N VAL A 148 -5.89 2.44 11.94
CA VAL A 148 -4.75 1.65 12.44
C VAL A 148 -5.16 0.22 12.80
N SER A 149 -6.34 0.04 13.39
CA SER A 149 -6.87 -1.29 13.70
C SER A 149 -7.05 -2.14 12.45
N VAL A 150 -7.58 -1.54 11.36
CA VAL A 150 -7.70 -2.22 10.06
C VAL A 150 -6.31 -2.60 9.53
N ILE A 151 -5.37 -1.65 9.46
CA ILE A 151 -4.00 -1.89 8.95
C ILE A 151 -3.30 -3.03 9.72
N ASP A 152 -3.41 -3.06 11.05
CA ASP A 152 -2.74 -4.07 11.88
C ASP A 152 -3.37 -5.46 11.72
N ALA A 153 -4.70 -5.52 11.60
CA ALA A 153 -5.46 -6.75 11.44
C ALA A 153 -5.42 -7.31 10.01
N TRP A 154 -5.14 -6.46 9.02
CA TRP A 154 -5.31 -6.79 7.61
C TRP A 154 -4.50 -7.99 7.16
N ARG A 155 -5.17 -8.83 6.37
CA ARG A 155 -4.62 -10.00 5.69
C ARG A 155 -5.14 -10.01 4.24
N TYR A 156 -4.24 -10.00 3.26
CA TYR A 156 -4.51 -10.07 1.83
C TYR A 156 -4.82 -11.51 1.42
#